data_AF-A0A7C9VRN3-F1
#
_entry.id   AF-A0A7C9VRN3-F1
#
_cell.length_a   1.000
_cell.length_b   1.000
_cell.length_c   1.000
_cell.angle_alpha   90.00
_cell.angle_beta   90.00
_cell.angle_gamma   90.00
#
_symmetry.space_group_name_H-M   'P 1'
#
loop_
_entity.id
_entity.type
_entity.pdbx_description
1 polymer ?
#
loop_
_entity_poly.entity_id
_entity_poly.type
_entity_poly.pdbx_seq_one_letter_code
_entity_poly.pdbx_strand_id
1 'polypeptide(L)'
;FAQAIDAPDLLTHPDYATIALRSKNRDALNAAIGTYMAKRTTGEWVKILNEAGVPCGPIYSIDQVFDDTQVKHLGIAQALPDGGKQLVGQPFTLSRTPSRMAARPPLVGEQTHDVLTEFGFSEQEIASLQKSKVV
;
A
#
# COMPACT_ATOMS: atom_id res chain seq x y z
N PHE A 1 24.17 12.02 -1.08
CA PHE A 1 24.20 10.55 -1.26
C PHE A 1 25.59 9.96 -0.97
N ALA A 2 26.58 10.09 -1.85
CA ALA A 2 27.89 9.41 -1.68
C ALA A 2 28.58 9.72 -0.35
N GLN A 3 28.52 10.98 0.12
CA GLN A 3 29.00 11.36 1.44
C GLN A 3 28.24 10.66 2.58
N ALA A 4 26.91 10.53 2.47
CA ALA A 4 26.07 9.91 3.50
C ALA A 4 26.33 8.41 3.66
N ILE A 5 26.78 7.75 2.59
CA ILE A 5 27.14 6.32 2.60
C ILE A 5 28.63 6.07 2.85
N ASP A 6 29.39 7.13 3.12
CA ASP A 6 30.84 7.10 3.31
C ASP A 6 31.60 6.49 2.12
N ALA A 7 31.23 6.93 0.91
CA ALA A 7 31.80 6.48 -0.36
C ALA A 7 32.43 7.66 -1.15
N PRO A 8 33.51 8.28 -0.64
CA PRO A 8 34.17 9.42 -1.30
C PRO A 8 34.82 9.03 -2.64
N ASP A 9 35.25 7.78 -2.78
CA ASP A 9 35.77 7.18 -4.02
C ASP A 9 34.79 7.29 -5.19
N LEU A 10 33.49 7.06 -4.95
CA LEU A 10 32.44 7.15 -5.97
C LEU A 10 32.28 8.57 -6.53
N LEU A 11 32.62 9.61 -5.75
CA LEU A 11 32.58 11.00 -6.22
C LEU A 11 33.71 11.31 -7.22
N THR A 12 34.87 10.70 -7.01
CA THR A 12 36.07 10.95 -7.82
C THR A 12 36.22 9.99 -8.99
N HIS A 13 35.40 8.95 -9.06
CA HIS A 13 35.51 7.93 -10.11
C HIS A 13 35.17 8.53 -11.49
N PRO A 14 36.06 8.42 -12.50
CA PRO A 14 35.89 9.09 -13.79
C PRO A 14 34.61 8.65 -14.51
N ASP A 15 34.25 7.37 -14.39
CA ASP A 15 33.04 6.81 -15.00
C ASP A 15 31.72 7.27 -14.34
N TYR A 16 31.77 8.00 -13.21
CA TYR A 16 30.60 8.45 -12.45
C TYR A 16 30.49 9.99 -12.32
N ALA A 17 31.44 10.72 -12.91
CA ALA A 17 31.58 12.17 -12.73
C ALA A 17 30.36 12.96 -13.22
N THR A 18 29.72 12.53 -14.32
CA THR A 18 28.56 13.22 -14.90
C THR A 18 27.31 12.35 -14.89
N ILE A 19 26.14 12.97 -15.01
CA ILE A 19 24.86 12.25 -15.11
C ILE A 19 24.87 11.28 -16.31
N ALA A 20 25.39 11.71 -17.46
CA ALA A 20 25.48 10.89 -18.66
C ALA A 20 26.37 9.66 -18.44
N LEU A 21 27.53 9.84 -17.80
CA LEU A 21 28.44 8.75 -17.48
C LEU A 21 27.83 7.78 -16.44
N ARG A 22 27.17 8.29 -15.40
CA ARG A 22 26.43 7.45 -14.43
C ARG A 22 25.32 6.64 -15.11
N SER A 23 24.61 7.22 -16.07
CA SER A 23 23.57 6.50 -16.79
C SER A 23 24.15 5.43 -17.71
N LYS A 24 25.27 5.71 -18.39
CA LYS A 24 25.99 4.74 -19.22
C LYS A 24 26.54 3.57 -18.40
N ASN A 25 27.06 3.86 -17.20
CA ASN A 25 27.72 2.88 -16.32
C ASN A 25 26.82 2.44 -15.15
N ARG A 26 25.49 2.46 -15.33
CA ARG A 26 24.52 2.27 -14.25
C ARG A 26 24.71 0.97 -13.48
N ASP A 27 24.90 -0.15 -14.18
CA ASP A 27 25.01 -1.45 -13.54
C ASP A 27 26.28 -1.56 -12.69
N ALA A 28 27.41 -1.07 -13.22
CA ALA A 28 28.67 -0.99 -12.49
C ALA A 28 28.57 -0.07 -11.26
N LEU A 29 27.95 1.11 -11.43
CA LEU A 29 27.73 2.05 -10.32
C LEU A 29 26.83 1.43 -9.23
N ASN A 30 25.74 0.77 -9.62
CA ASN A 30 24.83 0.12 -8.67
C ASN A 30 25.53 -1.02 -7.93
N ALA A 31 26.34 -1.83 -8.60
CA ALA A 31 27.15 -2.86 -7.97
C ALA A 31 28.12 -2.26 -6.95
N ALA A 32 28.81 -1.17 -7.30
CA ALA A 32 29.73 -0.47 -6.39
C ALA A 32 28.99 0.10 -5.17
N ILE A 33 27.85 0.79 -5.38
CA ILE A 33 26.98 1.27 -4.29
C ILE A 33 26.51 0.12 -3.40
N GLY A 34 26.17 -1.02 -3.99
CA GLY A 34 25.76 -2.23 -3.27
C GLY A 34 26.78 -2.70 -2.23
N THR A 35 28.08 -2.57 -2.51
CA THR A 35 29.14 -2.91 -1.55
C THR A 35 29.12 -2.02 -0.30
N TYR A 36 28.73 -0.76 -0.44
CA TYR A 36 28.52 0.14 0.69
C TYR A 36 27.22 -0.20 1.42
N MET A 37 26.12 -0.38 0.68
CA MET A 37 24.80 -0.67 1.25
C MET A 37 24.77 -1.98 2.05
N ALA A 38 25.59 -2.97 1.71
CA ALA A 38 25.67 -4.23 2.45
C ALA A 38 26.24 -4.08 3.88
N LYS A 39 26.85 -2.93 4.23
CA LYS A 39 27.55 -2.73 5.52
C LYS A 39 26.63 -2.41 6.70
N ARG A 40 25.36 -2.06 6.46
CA ARG A 40 24.39 -1.71 7.51
C ARG A 40 23.02 -2.27 7.16
N THR A 41 22.15 -2.35 8.16
CA THR A 41 20.77 -2.77 7.97
C THR A 41 19.96 -1.70 7.22
N THR A 42 18.83 -2.10 6.64
CA THR A 42 17.90 -1.18 5.96
C THR A 42 17.46 -0.04 6.88
N GLY A 43 17.12 -0.33 8.15
CA GLY A 43 16.65 0.68 9.10
C GLY A 43 17.71 1.74 9.41
N GLU A 44 18.96 1.32 9.59
CA GLU A 44 20.09 2.23 9.78
C GLU A 44 20.31 3.11 8.55
N TRP A 45 20.27 2.52 7.34
CA TRP A 45 20.42 3.29 6.11
C TRP A 45 19.30 4.30 5.90
N VAL A 46 18.06 3.90 6.11
CA VAL A 46 16.90 4.80 5.99
C VAL A 46 17.07 6.01 6.92
N LYS A 47 17.52 5.79 8.16
CA LYS A 47 17.81 6.88 9.09
C LYS A 47 18.92 7.80 8.56
N ILE A 48 20.09 7.25 8.25
CA ILE A 48 21.27 8.03 7.80
C ILE A 48 20.97 8.82 6.53
N LEU A 49 20.32 8.18 5.55
CA LEU A 49 20.03 8.80 4.26
C LEU A 49 18.96 9.89 4.38
N ASN A 50 17.89 9.65 5.17
CA ASN A 50 16.86 10.67 5.40
C ASN A 50 17.41 11.87 6.19
N GLU A 51 18.26 11.66 7.20
CA GLU A 51 18.96 12.75 7.91
C GLU A 51 19.85 13.58 6.96
N ALA A 52 20.41 12.95 5.93
CA ALA A 52 21.17 13.61 4.87
C ALA A 52 20.31 14.18 3.72
N GLY A 53 18.98 14.18 3.85
CA GLY A 53 18.04 14.69 2.84
C GLY A 53 17.94 13.83 1.57
N VAL A 54 18.41 12.58 1.61
CA VAL A 54 18.27 11.63 0.51
C VAL A 54 16.96 10.85 0.69
N PRO A 55 15.98 10.98 -0.23
CA PRO A 55 14.72 10.27 -0.10
C PRO A 55 14.92 8.77 -0.29
N CYS A 56 14.58 7.99 0.73
CA CYS A 56 14.58 6.54 0.67
C CYS A 56 13.60 5.95 1.69
N GLY A 57 13.30 4.66 1.54
CA GLY A 57 12.46 3.91 2.46
C GLY A 57 12.74 2.41 2.36
N PRO A 58 12.33 1.63 3.37
CA PRO A 58 12.41 0.19 3.33
C PRO A 58 11.46 -0.39 2.27
N ILE A 59 11.76 -1.59 1.81
CA ILE A 59 10.78 -2.43 1.09
C ILE A 59 10.07 -3.27 2.14
N TYR A 60 8.77 -3.03 2.32
CA TYR A 60 7.95 -3.74 3.30
C TYR A 60 7.31 -5.01 2.73
N SER A 61 7.21 -6.02 3.58
CA SER A 61 6.20 -7.09 3.47
C SER A 61 4.82 -6.57 3.90
N ILE A 62 3.77 -7.33 3.60
CA ILE A 62 2.39 -6.87 3.86
C ILE A 62 2.13 -6.63 5.36
N ASP A 63 2.62 -7.50 6.23
CA ASP A 63 2.53 -7.33 7.68
C ASP A 63 3.26 -6.06 8.16
N GLN A 64 4.46 -5.79 7.62
CA GLN A 64 5.21 -4.57 7.92
C GLN A 64 4.50 -3.30 7.43
N VAL A 65 3.84 -3.33 6.27
CA VAL A 65 3.04 -2.19 5.78
C VAL A 65 1.96 -1.82 6.81
N PHE A 66 1.22 -2.81 7.32
CA PHE A 66 0.14 -2.54 8.28
C PHE A 66 0.65 -2.28 9.71
N ASP A 67 1.90 -2.61 10.02
CA ASP A 67 2.55 -2.25 11.28
C ASP A 67 3.15 -0.82 11.27
N ASP A 68 3.39 -0.25 10.08
CA ASP A 68 3.99 1.07 9.90
C ASP A 68 3.21 2.19 10.60
N THR A 69 3.95 3.11 11.23
CA THR A 69 3.38 4.19 12.03
C THR A 69 2.55 5.15 11.19
N GLN A 70 2.98 5.46 9.97
CA GLN A 70 2.24 6.34 9.06
C GLN A 70 0.96 5.66 8.56
N VAL A 71 1.03 4.36 8.23
CA VAL A 71 -0.15 3.60 7.78
C VAL A 71 -1.21 3.54 8.88
N LYS A 72 -0.81 3.28 10.13
CA LYS A 72 -1.69 3.33 11.31
C LYS A 72 -2.25 4.74 11.54
N HIS A 73 -1.41 5.77 11.47
CA HIS A 73 -1.82 7.17 11.62
C HIS A 73 -2.89 7.58 10.60
N LEU A 74 -2.74 7.13 9.34
CA LEU A 74 -3.68 7.41 8.26
C LEU A 74 -4.99 6.60 8.38
N GLY A 75 -5.04 5.55 9.19
CA GLY A 75 -6.24 4.73 9.38
C GLY A 75 -6.72 4.03 8.11
N ILE A 76 -5.79 3.68 7.20
CA ILE A 76 -6.11 3.09 5.90
C ILE A 76 -6.74 1.69 6.06
N ALA A 77 -6.28 0.89 7.02
CA ALA A 77 -6.94 -0.36 7.36
C ALA A 77 -8.17 -0.06 8.25
N GLN A 78 -9.36 -0.40 7.77
CA GLN A 78 -10.62 -0.14 8.45
C GLN A 78 -11.26 -1.45 8.88
N ALA A 79 -11.70 -1.51 10.15
CA ALA A 79 -12.47 -2.64 10.66
C ALA A 79 -13.88 -2.64 10.05
N LEU A 80 -14.41 -3.84 9.78
CA LEU A 80 -15.81 -4.00 9.42
C LEU A 80 -16.70 -3.93 10.68
N PRO A 81 -17.94 -3.40 10.58
CA PRO A 81 -18.84 -3.25 11.75
C PRO A 81 -19.21 -4.56 12.45
N ASP A 82 -19.12 -5.69 11.75
CA ASP A 82 -19.44 -7.04 12.24
C ASP A 82 -18.25 -7.72 12.97
N GLY A 83 -17.12 -7.03 13.11
CA GLY A 83 -15.90 -7.61 13.69
C GLY A 83 -15.15 -8.53 12.73
N GLY A 84 -15.47 -8.50 11.44
CA GLY A 84 -14.73 -9.22 10.39
C GLY A 84 -13.31 -8.70 10.18
N LYS A 85 -12.63 -9.24 9.16
CA LYS A 85 -11.26 -8.82 8.81
C LYS A 85 -11.24 -7.34 8.43
N GLN A 86 -10.15 -6.66 8.77
CA GLN A 86 -9.91 -5.29 8.30
C GLN A 86 -9.77 -5.27 6.77
N LEU A 87 -10.32 -4.24 6.15
CA LEU A 87 -10.21 -3.98 4.72
C LEU A 87 -9.46 -2.67 4.48
N VAL A 88 -8.77 -2.58 3.36
CA VAL A 88 -8.15 -1.32 2.92
C VAL A 88 -9.25 -0.34 2.52
N GLY A 89 -9.25 0.83 3.15
CA GLY A 89 -10.19 1.92 2.91
C GLY A 89 -9.81 2.79 1.71
N GLN A 90 -10.46 3.96 1.63
CA GLN A 90 -10.18 4.92 0.56
C GLN A 90 -8.77 5.52 0.70
N PRO A 91 -8.05 5.75 -0.41
CA PRO A 91 -6.68 6.29 -0.37
C PRO A 91 -6.62 7.79 -0.07
N PHE A 92 -7.78 8.43 0.14
CA PHE A 92 -7.92 9.84 0.47
C PHE A 92 -9.02 10.03 1.52
N THR A 93 -8.90 11.11 2.31
CA THR A 93 -9.92 11.52 3.27
C THR A 93 -10.56 12.82 2.82
N LEU A 94 -11.89 12.86 2.78
CA LEU A 94 -12.66 14.06 2.46
C LEU A 94 -13.15 14.71 3.75
N SER A 95 -12.86 15.99 3.95
CA SER A 95 -13.23 16.73 5.18
C SER A 95 -14.74 16.81 5.40
N ARG A 96 -15.54 16.96 4.34
CA ARG A 96 -17.01 17.05 4.42
C ARG A 96 -17.71 15.69 4.50
N THR A 97 -17.11 14.66 3.92
CA THR A 97 -17.74 13.32 3.77
C THR A 97 -16.70 12.23 4.00
N PRO A 98 -16.19 12.06 5.23
CA PRO A 98 -15.19 11.04 5.53
C PRO A 98 -15.75 9.64 5.25
N SER A 99 -14.96 8.81 4.58
CA SER A 99 -15.33 7.44 4.24
C SER A 99 -15.18 6.51 5.44
N ARG A 100 -16.10 5.54 5.56
CA ARG A 100 -16.07 4.46 6.56
C ARG A 100 -16.65 3.19 5.96
N MET A 101 -16.19 2.04 6.43
CA MET A 101 -16.84 0.75 6.14
C MET A 101 -18.25 0.75 6.74
N ALA A 102 -19.27 0.75 5.89
CA ALA A 102 -20.68 0.83 6.33
C ALA A 102 -21.26 -0.55 6.69
N ALA A 103 -20.81 -1.61 6.02
CA ALA A 103 -21.23 -2.98 6.24
C ALA A 103 -20.14 -3.94 5.75
N ARG A 104 -20.22 -5.21 6.13
CA ARG A 104 -19.44 -6.27 5.50
C ARG A 104 -19.91 -6.50 4.05
N PRO A 105 -19.07 -7.09 3.19
CA PRO A 105 -19.52 -7.60 1.91
C PRO A 105 -20.71 -8.57 2.11
N PRO A 106 -21.79 -8.45 1.31
CA PRO A 106 -22.94 -9.34 1.41
C PRO A 106 -22.56 -10.76 0.99
N LEU A 107 -23.23 -11.75 1.56
CA LEU A 107 -23.20 -13.12 1.07
C LEU A 107 -23.97 -13.21 -0.25
N VAL A 108 -23.74 -14.30 -0.99
CA VAL A 108 -24.48 -14.59 -2.21
C VAL A 108 -25.97 -14.67 -1.88
N GLY A 109 -26.77 -13.81 -2.51
CA GLY A 109 -28.23 -13.77 -2.35
C GLY A 109 -28.75 -13.14 -1.06
N GLU A 110 -27.87 -12.59 -0.20
CA GLU A 110 -28.27 -12.06 1.12
C GLU A 110 -29.36 -10.98 1.04
N GLN A 111 -29.30 -10.14 0.00
CA GLN A 111 -30.20 -9.00 -0.18
C GLN A 111 -31.25 -9.24 -1.28
N THR A 112 -31.39 -10.47 -1.79
CA THR A 112 -32.31 -10.78 -2.88
C THR A 112 -33.76 -10.43 -2.53
N HIS A 113 -34.23 -10.82 -1.34
CA HIS A 113 -35.60 -10.56 -0.90
C HIS A 113 -35.86 -9.06 -0.71
N ASP A 114 -34.96 -8.36 -0.01
CA ASP A 114 -35.07 -6.92 0.25
C ASP A 114 -35.15 -6.12 -1.05
N VAL A 115 -34.29 -6.43 -2.03
CA VAL A 115 -34.26 -5.76 -3.33
C VAL A 115 -35.55 -6.03 -4.11
N LEU A 116 -36.01 -7.29 -4.20
CA LEU A 116 -37.26 -7.59 -4.92
C LEU A 116 -38.47 -6.90 -4.28
N THR A 117 -38.50 -6.82 -2.95
CA THR A 117 -39.54 -6.08 -2.23
C THR A 117 -39.50 -4.59 -2.55
N GLU A 118 -38.30 -3.98 -2.60
CA GLU A 118 -38.11 -2.57 -3.00
C GLU A 118 -38.63 -2.30 -4.42
N PHE A 119 -38.50 -3.26 -5.33
CA PHE A 119 -39.03 -3.19 -6.70
C PHE A 119 -40.53 -3.53 -6.81
N GLY A 120 -41.22 -3.79 -5.69
CA GLY A 120 -42.67 -3.97 -5.65
C GLY A 120 -43.17 -5.39 -5.90
N PHE A 121 -42.30 -6.40 -5.86
CA PHE A 121 -42.73 -7.80 -5.92
C PHE A 121 -43.42 -8.20 -4.62
N SER A 122 -44.53 -8.93 -4.74
CA SER A 122 -45.20 -9.55 -3.59
C SER A 122 -44.42 -10.75 -3.06
N GLU A 123 -44.66 -11.10 -1.78
CA GLU A 123 -44.09 -12.31 -1.17
C GLU A 123 -44.38 -13.58 -1.99
N GLN A 124 -45.56 -13.66 -2.62
CA GLN A 124 -45.94 -14.79 -3.47
C GLN A 124 -45.11 -14.85 -4.76
N GLU A 125 -44.84 -13.71 -5.39
CA GLU A 125 -44.00 -13.65 -6.59
C GLU A 125 -42.55 -13.97 -6.26
N ILE A 126 -42.01 -13.43 -5.16
CA ILE A 126 -40.63 -13.70 -4.69
C ILE A 126 -40.44 -15.20 -4.43
N ALA A 127 -41.37 -15.82 -3.69
CA ALA A 127 -41.32 -17.27 -3.43
C ALA A 127 -41.38 -18.09 -4.72
N SER A 128 -42.14 -17.65 -5.72
CA SER A 128 -42.20 -18.31 -7.03
C SER A 128 -40.87 -18.21 -7.79
N LEU A 129 -40.19 -17.06 -7.75
CA LEU A 129 -38.90 -16.86 -8.40
C LEU A 129 -37.81 -17.74 -7.77
N GLN A 130 -37.79 -17.83 -6.43
CA GLN A 130 -36.89 -18.71 -5.68
C GLN A 130 -37.13 -20.20 -6.02
N LYS A 131 -38.40 -20.63 -6.05
CA LYS A 131 -38.77 -22.02 -6.38
C LYS A 131 -38.36 -22.39 -7.81
N SER A 132 -38.49 -21.45 -8.74
CA SER A 132 -38.09 -21.61 -10.13
C SER A 132 -36.59 -21.42 -10.37
N LYS A 133 -35.80 -21.12 -9.33
CA LYS A 133 -34.34 -20.87 -9.41
C LYS A 133 -33.96 -19.74 -10.37
N VAL A 134 -34.83 -18.74 -10.50
CA VAL A 134 -34.51 -17.50 -11.22
C VAL A 134 -33.65 -16.60 -10.35
N VAL A 135 -33.89 -16.63 -9.04
CA VAL A 135 -33.12 -15.98 -7.98
C VAL A 135 -32.73 -16.97 -6.89
#